data_AF-A0A517XXS1-F1
#
_entry.id   AF-A0A517XXS1-F1
#
_cell.length_a   1.000
_cell.length_b   1.000
_cell.length_c   1.000
_cell.angle_alpha   90.00
_cell.angle_beta   90.00
_cell.angle_gamma   90.00
#
_symmetry.space_group_name_H-M   'P 1'
#
loop_
_entity.id
_entity.type
_entity.pdbx_description
1 polymer ?
#
loop_
_entity_poly.entity_id
_entity_poly.type
_entity_poly.pdbx_seq_one_letter_code
_entity_poly.pdbx_strand_id
1 'polypeptide(L)'
;MRTWCWAAAVAVAGLLPGTASAQPVKAVEPTVEIRFRSVNDLLDKAEYVGGLFDQENGVTQVRDLIKLVSTEGKGVLGIDPARPIGAYGVLTADLGNSPAVVMLPIADRGQFLKELKDRLGVEPIDEGKGVQKVFVPILNEAYFTFADGYLFAARDPKHLDAKLRVNPKTYFDAADKSVASVVARIDRVPADLRDLVTGQFEHQIKEKQREGAGGKRPAELKIEGFLLDTAAGSVKSIVDEGKELSLRIFVDEKKDEVSAVLNFDAKPGTGLAKTIAGLAGKKSLPAAIVKASAPVVSATGKLALTDDLRKQLEPVLKAVFEDAAAQAGDRGAAERVLEALLPTAKAAALDAAVTITGPDAKGKHALLGALAVKEGGEIVKLAKEFAGFVPNDVVSFTFDVEKVGAFSLHKVELGQVDAGYDRVFGTKTIWLATSDDVFAVGIEPDGKALKAGLKAAPVAVPVATSTAALARAMPLFGDNLRPDELKALVRDAFGEKGPAGRDGVTITVEGGAALTARLTVQGGAVKFGRAVDAFNKK
;
A
#
# COMPACT_ATOMS: atom_id res chain seq x y z
N MET A 1 18.94 -1.37 0.43
CA MET A 1 17.68 -0.68 0.06
C MET A 1 17.73 -0.27 -1.42
N ARG A 2 17.63 -1.23 -2.35
CA ARG A 2 17.94 -1.00 -3.77
C ARG A 2 16.89 -1.56 -4.76
N THR A 3 15.68 -1.84 -4.30
CA THR A 3 14.65 -2.53 -5.10
C THR A 3 13.25 -1.87 -5.08
N TRP A 4 13.11 -0.62 -4.61
CA TRP A 4 11.81 0.07 -4.51
C TRP A 4 11.56 1.18 -5.56
N CYS A 5 12.34 1.24 -6.64
CA CYS A 5 12.26 2.34 -7.63
C CYS A 5 11.43 2.05 -8.89
N TRP A 6 10.73 0.92 -9.01
CA TRP A 6 10.12 0.54 -10.30
C TRP A 6 8.69 1.07 -10.53
N ALA A 7 8.01 1.62 -9.52
CA ALA A 7 6.63 2.11 -9.68
C ALA A 7 6.50 3.59 -10.11
N ALA A 8 7.58 4.37 -10.09
CA ALA A 8 7.58 5.79 -10.48
C ALA A 8 8.29 6.07 -11.83
N ALA A 9 8.91 5.05 -12.44
CA ALA A 9 9.78 5.22 -13.61
C ALA A 9 9.05 5.25 -14.97
N VAL A 10 7.74 4.96 -15.03
CA VAL A 10 6.99 4.94 -16.31
C VAL A 10 6.44 6.32 -16.72
N ALA A 11 6.55 7.35 -15.88
CA ALA A 11 6.02 8.69 -16.21
C ALA A 11 7.02 9.65 -16.89
N VAL A 12 8.32 9.31 -17.06
CA VAL A 12 9.31 10.24 -17.67
C VAL A 12 10.28 9.57 -18.67
N ALA A 13 10.31 8.25 -18.82
CA ALA A 13 11.20 7.58 -19.76
C ALA A 13 10.51 7.28 -21.11
N GLY A 14 10.36 8.31 -21.94
CA GLY A 14 9.83 8.18 -23.31
C GLY A 14 10.35 9.29 -24.20
N LEU A 15 11.67 9.34 -24.41
CA LEU A 15 12.33 10.30 -25.29
C LEU A 15 13.07 9.56 -26.41
N LEU A 16 12.34 9.16 -27.45
CA LEU A 16 12.92 8.81 -28.76
C LEU A 16 12.12 9.53 -29.87
N PRO A 17 12.77 10.07 -30.91
CA PRO A 17 12.09 10.78 -31.98
C PRO A 17 11.44 9.81 -32.97
N GLY A 18 10.13 9.94 -33.19
CA GLY A 18 9.36 9.31 -34.26
C GLY A 18 8.50 10.36 -34.97
N THR A 19 8.05 10.08 -36.19
CA THR A 19 7.33 11.04 -37.06
C THR A 19 5.81 10.84 -36.98
N ALA A 20 5.06 11.92 -36.75
CA ALA A 20 3.62 11.89 -36.48
C ALA A 20 2.72 11.88 -37.73
N SER A 21 1.56 11.20 -37.61
CA SER A 21 0.36 11.36 -38.45
C SER A 21 -0.77 11.97 -37.61
N ALA A 22 -1.58 12.86 -38.22
CA ALA A 22 -2.53 13.73 -37.53
C ALA A 22 -3.97 13.17 -37.50
N GLN A 23 -4.59 13.14 -36.31
CA GLN A 23 -6.05 13.00 -36.11
C GLN A 23 -6.64 14.27 -35.45
N PRO A 24 -7.93 14.59 -35.70
CA PRO A 24 -8.55 15.86 -35.31
C PRO A 24 -8.85 15.97 -33.81
N VAL A 25 -8.76 17.20 -33.31
CA VAL A 25 -8.71 17.58 -31.89
C VAL A 25 -10.10 17.66 -31.23
N LYS A 26 -10.41 16.71 -30.34
CA LYS A 26 -11.35 16.90 -29.20
C LYS A 26 -10.61 17.64 -28.07
N ALA A 27 -11.36 18.30 -27.17
CA ALA A 27 -10.79 18.91 -25.96
C ALA A 27 -9.85 17.94 -25.26
N VAL A 28 -8.67 18.41 -24.84
CA VAL A 28 -7.61 17.53 -24.32
C VAL A 28 -8.04 16.92 -23.00
N GLU A 29 -8.10 15.59 -23.01
CA GLU A 29 -8.34 14.77 -21.85
C GLU A 29 -7.02 14.08 -21.45
N PRO A 30 -6.35 14.51 -20.38
CA PRO A 30 -5.07 13.94 -19.99
C PRO A 30 -5.16 12.46 -19.65
N THR A 31 -4.16 11.70 -20.08
CA THR A 31 -3.93 10.32 -19.66
C THR A 31 -3.14 10.25 -18.35
N VAL A 32 -2.24 11.23 -18.11
CA VAL A 32 -1.46 11.34 -16.88
C VAL A 32 -1.53 12.77 -16.37
N GLU A 33 -1.69 12.93 -15.08
CA GLU A 33 -1.78 14.23 -14.40
C GLU A 33 -0.89 14.20 -13.15
N ILE A 34 -0.07 15.22 -13.00
CA ILE A 34 0.80 15.45 -11.84
C ILE A 34 0.41 16.80 -11.27
N ARG A 35 0.17 16.84 -9.96
CA ARG A 35 -0.23 18.06 -9.26
C ARG A 35 0.57 18.18 -7.98
N PHE A 36 0.98 19.40 -7.70
CA PHE A 36 1.58 19.80 -6.45
C PHE A 36 0.79 20.97 -5.88
N ARG A 37 0.70 21.02 -4.56
CA ARG A 37 0.21 22.21 -3.84
C ARG A 37 1.07 23.43 -4.17
N SER A 38 0.59 24.60 -3.77
CA SER A 38 1.34 25.85 -3.91
C SER A 38 2.69 25.75 -3.22
N VAL A 39 3.68 26.51 -3.69
CA VAL A 39 5.01 26.52 -3.08
C VAL A 39 4.92 26.93 -1.61
N ASN A 40 4.04 27.88 -1.29
CA ASN A 40 3.78 28.29 0.10
C ASN A 40 3.28 27.11 0.95
N ASP A 41 2.22 26.42 0.51
CA ASP A 41 1.67 25.26 1.22
C ASP A 41 2.72 24.15 1.35
N LEU A 42 3.49 23.88 0.29
CA LEU A 42 4.56 22.88 0.32
C LEU A 42 5.66 23.23 1.30
N LEU A 43 6.06 24.51 1.39
CA LEU A 43 7.06 24.95 2.36
C LEU A 43 6.55 24.81 3.79
N ASP A 44 5.29 25.18 4.05
CA ASP A 44 4.67 24.99 5.36
C ASP A 44 4.68 23.51 5.75
N LYS A 45 4.34 22.62 4.81
CA LYS A 45 4.42 21.16 5.04
C LYS A 45 5.86 20.66 5.14
N ALA A 46 6.78 21.25 4.39
CA ALA A 46 8.19 20.88 4.37
C ALA A 46 8.88 21.23 5.68
N GLU A 47 8.45 22.25 6.44
CA GLU A 47 8.99 22.50 7.78
C GLU A 47 8.69 21.33 8.70
N TYR A 48 7.44 20.84 8.69
CA TYR A 48 7.06 19.67 9.46
C TYR A 48 7.83 18.42 9.02
N VAL A 49 7.81 18.10 7.72
CA VAL A 49 8.52 16.93 7.19
C VAL A 49 10.02 17.07 7.43
N GLY A 50 10.60 18.25 7.22
CA GLY A 50 11.98 18.59 7.51
C GLY A 50 12.33 18.36 8.98
N GLY A 51 11.45 18.73 9.91
CA GLY A 51 11.57 18.42 11.34
C GLY A 51 11.45 16.93 11.69
N LEU A 52 10.88 16.10 10.82
CA LEU A 52 10.96 14.63 10.96
C LEU A 52 12.34 14.07 10.57
N PHE A 53 13.09 14.78 9.73
CA PHE A 53 14.39 14.36 9.18
C PHE A 53 15.58 15.21 9.66
N ASP A 54 15.40 16.10 10.65
CA ASP A 54 16.38 17.10 11.12
C ASP A 54 16.93 18.01 10.00
N GLN A 55 16.10 18.36 9.03
CA GLN A 55 16.42 19.25 7.91
C GLN A 55 15.73 20.62 8.02
N GLU A 56 15.26 21.00 9.22
CA GLU A 56 14.57 22.28 9.48
C GLU A 56 15.39 23.47 8.99
N ASN A 57 16.70 23.47 9.26
CA ASN A 57 17.62 24.52 8.82
C ASN A 57 17.65 24.70 7.30
N GLY A 58 17.58 23.61 6.54
CA GLY A 58 17.55 23.66 5.07
C GLY A 58 16.25 24.27 4.55
N VAL A 59 15.11 23.94 5.16
CA VAL A 59 13.81 24.50 4.79
C VAL A 59 13.74 25.98 5.13
N THR A 60 14.24 26.39 6.31
CA THR A 60 14.33 27.80 6.70
C THR A 60 15.22 28.60 5.74
N GLN A 61 16.38 28.06 5.34
CA GLN A 61 17.26 28.70 4.35
C GLN A 61 16.57 28.89 2.99
N VAL A 62 15.83 27.89 2.51
CA VAL A 62 15.06 28.00 1.27
C VAL A 62 13.95 29.04 1.42
N ARG A 63 13.26 29.08 2.56
CA ARG A 63 12.22 30.07 2.85
C ARG A 63 12.77 31.49 2.92
N ASP A 64 13.92 31.69 3.55
CA ASP A 64 14.59 32.99 3.64
C ASP A 64 15.12 33.43 2.29
N LEU A 65 15.65 32.51 1.48
CA LEU A 65 16.01 32.79 0.09
C LEU A 65 14.78 33.22 -0.71
N ILE A 66 13.66 32.49 -0.57
CA ILE A 66 12.38 32.82 -1.23
C ILE A 66 11.89 34.20 -0.81
N LYS A 67 11.92 34.55 0.49
CA LYS A 67 11.57 35.89 0.97
C LYS A 67 12.49 36.96 0.38
N LEU A 68 13.80 36.68 0.28
CA LEU A 68 14.79 37.61 -0.27
C LEU A 68 14.58 37.87 -1.77
N VAL A 69 14.18 36.85 -2.54
CA VAL A 69 13.93 36.98 -3.98
C VAL A 69 12.46 37.28 -4.33
N SER A 70 11.56 37.26 -3.35
CA SER A 70 10.16 37.65 -3.51
C SER A 70 10.04 39.16 -3.50
N THR A 71 9.40 39.71 -4.53
CA THR A 71 8.97 41.12 -4.52
C THR A 71 7.47 41.18 -4.27
N GLU A 72 7.03 42.08 -3.38
CA GLU A 72 5.62 42.24 -3.04
C GLU A 72 4.77 42.42 -4.31
N GLY A 73 3.75 41.58 -4.48
CA GLY A 73 2.87 41.58 -5.65
C GLY A 73 3.45 41.00 -6.95
N LYS A 74 4.75 40.66 -7.02
CA LYS A 74 5.38 40.12 -8.24
C LYS A 74 5.87 38.66 -8.14
N GLY A 75 5.75 38.06 -6.96
CA GLY A 75 6.13 36.67 -6.73
C GLY A 75 7.64 36.44 -6.67
N VAL A 76 8.05 35.17 -6.76
CA VAL A 76 9.45 34.73 -6.74
C VAL A 76 9.95 34.63 -8.18
N LEU A 77 10.80 35.56 -8.62
CA LEU A 77 11.28 35.60 -10.01
C LEU A 77 10.13 35.64 -11.04
N GLY A 78 9.01 36.30 -10.71
CA GLY A 78 7.78 36.34 -11.53
C GLY A 78 6.83 35.14 -11.37
N ILE A 79 7.23 34.09 -10.63
CA ILE A 79 6.40 32.90 -10.34
C ILE A 79 5.50 33.20 -9.13
N ASP A 80 4.22 32.81 -9.20
CA ASP A 80 3.26 32.97 -8.10
C ASP A 80 3.34 31.76 -7.13
N PRO A 81 3.93 31.90 -5.93
CA PRO A 81 4.11 30.79 -5.00
C PRO A 81 2.82 30.41 -4.26
N ALA A 82 1.75 31.20 -4.36
CA ALA A 82 0.47 30.93 -3.71
C ALA A 82 -0.45 30.03 -4.55
N ARG A 83 -0.12 29.81 -5.82
CA ARG A 83 -0.88 28.96 -6.74
C ARG A 83 -0.16 27.61 -6.95
N PRO A 84 -0.93 26.53 -7.21
CA PRO A 84 -0.38 25.18 -7.39
C PRO A 84 0.37 25.03 -8.72
N ILE A 85 1.27 24.04 -8.77
CA ILE A 85 2.07 23.67 -9.95
C ILE A 85 1.58 22.31 -10.45
N GLY A 86 1.62 22.08 -11.76
CA GLY A 86 1.19 20.80 -12.30
C GLY A 86 1.78 20.51 -13.66
N ALA A 87 1.65 19.26 -14.08
CA ALA A 87 2.02 18.81 -15.40
C ALA A 87 1.04 17.73 -15.86
N TYR A 88 0.74 17.67 -17.13
CA TYR A 88 -0.14 16.64 -17.68
C TYR A 88 0.40 16.11 -19.00
N GLY A 89 0.05 14.86 -19.29
CA GLY A 89 0.42 14.16 -20.51
C GLY A 89 -0.78 13.46 -21.14
N VAL A 90 -0.79 13.40 -22.47
CA VAL A 90 -1.74 12.62 -23.26
C VAL A 90 -0.95 11.54 -23.97
N LEU A 91 -1.21 10.27 -23.63
CA LEU A 91 -0.55 9.18 -24.32
C LEU A 91 -1.21 8.97 -25.69
N THR A 92 -0.39 8.99 -26.73
CA THR A 92 -0.79 8.64 -28.10
C THR A 92 -0.09 7.34 -28.52
N ALA A 93 -0.58 6.68 -29.58
CA ALA A 93 0.07 5.48 -30.11
C ALA A 93 1.55 5.73 -30.46
N ASP A 94 1.87 6.94 -30.91
CA ASP A 94 3.24 7.44 -30.98
C ASP A 94 3.67 8.01 -29.61
N LEU A 95 4.34 7.20 -28.80
CA LEU A 95 4.82 7.62 -27.48
C LEU A 95 5.84 8.77 -27.57
N GLY A 96 6.62 8.85 -28.65
CA GLY A 96 7.64 9.88 -28.83
C GLY A 96 7.06 11.27 -29.09
N ASN A 97 5.85 11.33 -29.66
CA ASN A 97 5.13 12.56 -29.94
C ASN A 97 3.95 12.82 -29.00
N SER A 98 3.83 12.05 -27.91
CA SER A 98 2.77 12.22 -26.92
C SER A 98 2.82 13.64 -26.31
N PRO A 99 1.71 14.40 -26.33
CA PRO A 99 1.66 15.72 -25.73
C PRO A 99 2.00 15.68 -24.23
N ALA A 100 2.93 16.52 -23.81
CA ALA A 100 3.27 16.74 -22.41
C ALA A 100 3.39 18.26 -22.16
N VAL A 101 2.71 18.74 -21.13
CA VAL A 101 2.62 20.16 -20.80
C VAL A 101 2.85 20.37 -19.31
N VAL A 102 3.74 21.30 -18.97
CA VAL A 102 3.97 21.77 -17.59
C VAL A 102 3.26 23.11 -17.40
N MET A 103 2.61 23.28 -16.26
CA MET A 103 1.92 24.50 -15.84
C MET A 103 2.62 25.11 -14.63
N LEU A 104 3.19 26.30 -14.82
CA LEU A 104 3.85 27.08 -13.79
C LEU A 104 3.03 28.36 -13.52
N PRO A 105 2.60 28.64 -12.29
CA PRO A 105 1.80 29.83 -12.01
C PRO A 105 2.66 31.10 -12.11
N ILE A 106 2.13 32.15 -12.74
CA ILE A 106 2.87 33.39 -13.02
C ILE A 106 2.17 34.58 -12.37
N ALA A 107 2.91 35.29 -11.52
CA ALA A 107 2.50 36.56 -10.91
C ALA A 107 2.85 37.74 -11.84
N ASP A 108 4.08 37.77 -12.38
CA ASP A 108 4.57 38.85 -13.24
C ASP A 108 5.35 38.28 -14.45
N ARG A 109 4.77 38.46 -15.65
CA ARG A 109 5.36 37.95 -16.90
C ARG A 109 6.68 38.65 -17.26
N GLY A 110 6.75 39.97 -17.04
CA GLY A 110 7.91 40.77 -17.41
C GLY A 110 9.11 40.41 -16.54
N GLN A 111 8.88 40.24 -15.24
CA GLN A 111 9.91 39.77 -14.31
C GLN A 111 10.37 38.37 -14.66
N PHE A 112 9.45 37.43 -14.94
CA PHE A 112 9.85 36.07 -15.31
C PHE A 112 10.78 36.04 -16.52
N LEU A 113 10.44 36.76 -17.60
CA LEU A 113 11.27 36.84 -18.81
C LEU A 113 12.62 37.51 -18.54
N LYS A 114 12.64 38.55 -17.70
CA LYS A 114 13.88 39.22 -17.30
C LYS A 114 14.79 38.26 -16.53
N GLU A 115 14.28 37.55 -15.53
CA GLU A 115 15.08 36.62 -14.73
C GLU A 115 15.55 35.41 -15.55
N LEU A 116 14.73 34.94 -16.50
CA LEU A 116 15.11 33.89 -17.43
C LEU A 116 16.36 34.29 -18.26
N LYS A 117 16.40 35.54 -18.72
CA LYS A 117 17.56 36.11 -19.41
C LYS A 117 18.72 36.36 -18.45
N ASP A 118 18.50 37.12 -17.39
CA ASP A 118 19.56 37.63 -16.51
C ASP A 118 20.23 36.53 -15.67
N ARG A 119 19.47 35.51 -15.24
CA ARG A 119 20.00 34.42 -14.40
C ARG A 119 20.32 33.14 -15.16
N LEU A 120 19.48 32.76 -16.13
CA LEU A 120 19.66 31.50 -16.86
C LEU A 120 20.35 31.69 -18.21
N GLY A 121 20.57 32.94 -18.66
CA GLY A 121 21.15 33.23 -19.96
C GLY A 121 20.27 32.77 -21.13
N VAL A 122 18.97 32.58 -20.88
CA VAL A 122 18.02 32.06 -21.88
C VAL A 122 17.17 33.22 -22.37
N GLU A 123 17.35 33.57 -23.65
CA GLU A 123 16.51 34.55 -24.33
C GLU A 123 15.40 33.85 -25.13
N PRO A 124 14.12 34.08 -24.81
CA PRO A 124 13.02 33.51 -25.59
C PRO A 124 12.91 34.15 -26.97
N ILE A 125 12.73 33.32 -27.98
CA ILE A 125 12.48 33.73 -29.36
C ILE A 125 10.97 33.66 -29.60
N ASP A 126 10.35 34.72 -30.08
CA ASP A 126 8.93 34.70 -30.44
C ASP A 126 8.72 33.90 -31.74
N GLU A 127 7.93 32.82 -31.65
CA GLU A 127 7.55 31.95 -32.78
C GLU A 127 6.15 32.31 -33.33
N GLY A 128 5.56 33.40 -32.83
CA GLY A 128 4.24 33.87 -33.21
C GLY A 128 3.10 33.25 -32.40
N LYS A 129 1.90 33.82 -32.55
CA LYS A 129 0.67 33.42 -31.81
C LYS A 129 0.83 33.43 -30.28
N GLY A 130 1.77 34.21 -29.75
CA GLY A 130 2.05 34.27 -28.31
C GLY A 130 2.76 33.04 -27.75
N VAL A 131 3.43 32.25 -28.61
CA VAL A 131 4.30 31.14 -28.23
C VAL A 131 5.75 31.59 -28.34
N GLN A 132 6.54 31.31 -27.31
CA GLN A 132 7.96 31.58 -27.28
C GLN A 132 8.75 30.27 -27.27
N LYS A 133 9.89 30.27 -27.97
CA LYS A 133 10.86 29.18 -28.02
C LYS A 133 12.06 29.49 -27.15
N VAL A 134 12.53 28.50 -26.42
CA VAL A 134 13.74 28.57 -25.61
C VAL A 134 14.62 27.36 -25.83
N PHE A 135 15.94 27.61 -25.76
CA PHE A 135 16.91 26.53 -25.73
C PHE A 135 17.08 26.03 -24.30
N VAL A 136 16.91 24.73 -24.09
CA VAL A 136 17.13 24.07 -22.79
C VAL A 136 18.18 22.98 -23.00
N PRO A 137 19.35 23.02 -22.33
CA PRO A 137 20.47 22.12 -22.61
C PRO A 137 20.15 20.61 -22.62
N ILE A 138 19.10 20.19 -21.90
CA ILE A 138 18.68 18.78 -21.81
C ILE A 138 17.65 18.41 -22.90
N LEU A 139 16.81 19.36 -23.32
CA LEU A 139 15.70 19.10 -24.25
C LEU A 139 15.97 19.61 -25.67
N ASN A 140 17.10 20.29 -25.87
CA ASN A 140 17.43 21.16 -27.00
C ASN A 140 16.45 22.34 -27.10
N GLU A 141 15.19 22.08 -27.37
CA GLU A 141 14.18 23.10 -27.59
C GLU A 141 12.95 22.83 -26.73
N ALA A 142 12.40 23.90 -26.15
CA ALA A 142 11.11 23.91 -25.48
C ALA A 142 10.34 25.17 -25.87
N TYR A 143 9.03 25.07 -25.82
CA TYR A 143 8.12 26.15 -26.17
C TYR A 143 7.26 26.48 -24.97
N PHE A 144 6.86 27.74 -24.82
CA PHE A 144 5.89 28.11 -23.80
C PHE A 144 4.97 29.27 -24.22
N THR A 145 3.84 29.38 -23.53
CA THR A 145 2.89 30.48 -23.69
C THR A 145 2.28 30.87 -22.34
N PHE A 146 1.88 32.14 -22.18
CA PHE A 146 1.23 32.63 -20.96
C PHE A 146 -0.29 32.72 -21.15
N ALA A 147 -1.07 31.98 -20.37
CA ALA A 147 -2.53 32.16 -20.30
C ALA A 147 -3.08 31.75 -18.93
N ASP A 148 -4.28 32.22 -18.59
CA ASP A 148 -5.02 31.82 -17.38
C ASP A 148 -4.25 32.02 -16.05
N GLY A 149 -3.25 32.91 -16.05
CA GLY A 149 -2.33 33.17 -14.94
C GLY A 149 -1.25 32.09 -14.76
N TYR A 150 -0.97 31.32 -15.82
CA TYR A 150 0.04 30.28 -15.88
C TYR A 150 0.92 30.45 -17.12
N LEU A 151 2.15 29.95 -17.03
CA LEU A 151 3.01 29.58 -18.14
C LEU A 151 2.78 28.10 -18.43
N PHE A 152 2.40 27.80 -19.67
CA PHE A 152 2.30 26.44 -20.20
C PHE A 152 3.55 26.16 -21.02
N ALA A 153 4.32 25.14 -20.68
CA ALA A 153 5.53 24.73 -21.40
C ALA A 153 5.39 23.33 -21.99
N ALA A 154 5.82 23.13 -23.24
CA ALA A 154 5.76 21.86 -23.95
C ALA A 154 6.96 21.71 -24.91
N ARG A 155 7.21 20.48 -25.40
CA ARG A 155 8.28 20.22 -26.38
C ARG A 155 7.92 20.62 -27.81
N ASP A 156 6.63 20.69 -28.12
CA ASP A 156 6.12 21.03 -29.45
C ASP A 156 5.11 22.18 -29.30
N PRO A 157 5.24 23.28 -30.07
CA PRO A 157 4.36 24.44 -29.96
C PRO A 157 2.90 24.09 -30.24
N LYS A 158 2.61 23.04 -31.01
CA LYS A 158 1.24 22.61 -31.30
C LYS A 158 0.49 22.18 -30.04
N HIS A 159 1.19 21.68 -29.01
CA HIS A 159 0.58 21.25 -27.75
C HIS A 159 0.17 22.42 -26.85
N LEU A 160 0.55 23.65 -27.21
CA LEU A 160 0.23 24.87 -26.49
C LEU A 160 -1.01 25.60 -27.04
N ASP A 161 -1.65 25.07 -28.09
CA ASP A 161 -2.87 25.65 -28.65
C ASP A 161 -3.95 25.81 -27.57
N ALA A 162 -4.66 26.93 -27.59
CA ALA A 162 -5.69 27.23 -26.60
C ALA A 162 -6.78 26.14 -26.48
N LYS A 163 -7.10 25.44 -27.57
CA LYS A 163 -8.08 24.33 -27.60
C LYS A 163 -7.54 23.02 -27.03
N LEU A 164 -6.22 22.90 -26.92
CA LEU A 164 -5.50 21.72 -26.44
C LEU A 164 -5.03 21.83 -24.98
N ARG A 165 -5.26 22.97 -24.34
CA ARG A 165 -4.84 23.18 -22.95
C ARG A 165 -5.93 22.79 -21.95
N VAL A 166 -5.50 22.19 -20.85
CA VAL A 166 -6.39 21.97 -19.70
C VAL A 166 -6.66 23.30 -19.01
N ASN A 167 -7.85 23.48 -18.46
CA ASN A 167 -8.19 24.66 -17.67
C ASN A 167 -7.58 24.52 -16.26
N PRO A 168 -6.68 25.43 -15.83
CA PRO A 168 -6.04 25.33 -14.52
C PRO A 168 -7.04 25.36 -13.34
N LYS A 169 -8.16 26.08 -13.46
CA LYS A 169 -9.15 26.19 -12.38
C LYS A 169 -9.81 24.84 -12.08
N THR A 170 -10.13 24.06 -13.11
CA THR A 170 -10.72 22.72 -12.94
C THR A 170 -9.67 21.65 -12.66
N TYR A 171 -8.46 21.84 -13.19
CA TYR A 171 -7.35 20.91 -12.99
C TYR A 171 -6.86 20.91 -11.54
N PHE A 172 -6.75 22.08 -10.92
CA PHE A 172 -6.30 22.23 -9.53
C PHE A 172 -7.47 22.40 -8.55
N ASP A 173 -8.54 21.62 -8.71
CA ASP A 173 -9.72 21.67 -7.83
C ASP A 173 -9.33 21.81 -6.34
N ALA A 174 -9.85 22.85 -5.69
CA ALA A 174 -9.56 23.20 -4.31
C ALA A 174 -9.98 22.12 -3.29
N ALA A 175 -10.84 21.17 -3.70
CA ALA A 175 -11.23 20.05 -2.86
C ALA A 175 -10.08 19.07 -2.57
N ASP A 176 -9.06 18.98 -3.45
CA ASP A 176 -7.93 18.08 -3.24
C ASP A 176 -6.95 18.65 -2.19
N LYS A 177 -6.85 17.97 -1.06
CA LYS A 177 -5.97 18.33 0.07
C LYS A 177 -4.60 17.66 0.04
N SER A 178 -4.28 16.91 -1.01
CA SER A 178 -2.97 16.29 -1.15
C SER A 178 -1.88 17.34 -1.37
N VAL A 179 -0.67 17.08 -0.86
CA VAL A 179 0.53 17.90 -1.12
C VAL A 179 1.09 17.61 -2.50
N ALA A 180 0.95 16.36 -2.94
CA ALA A 180 1.31 15.89 -4.26
C ALA A 180 0.34 14.79 -4.68
N SER A 181 -0.01 14.77 -5.97
CA SER A 181 -0.81 13.71 -6.57
C SER A 181 -0.29 13.34 -7.95
N VAL A 182 -0.33 12.05 -8.26
CA VAL A 182 -0.17 11.51 -9.62
C VAL A 182 -1.44 10.74 -9.96
N VAL A 183 -2.04 11.02 -11.10
CA VAL A 183 -3.25 10.37 -11.59
C VAL A 183 -3.00 9.82 -12.98
N ALA A 184 -3.25 8.54 -13.19
CA ALA A 184 -3.21 7.86 -14.47
C ALA A 184 -4.63 7.43 -14.85
N ARG A 185 -5.11 7.91 -16.00
CA ARG A 185 -6.44 7.65 -16.56
C ARG A 185 -6.35 6.51 -17.56
N ILE A 186 -6.52 5.29 -17.05
CA ILE A 186 -6.42 4.04 -17.80
C ILE A 186 -7.49 3.98 -18.91
N ASP A 187 -8.67 4.55 -18.65
CA ASP A 187 -9.75 4.68 -19.62
C ASP A 187 -9.36 5.48 -20.87
N ARG A 188 -8.41 6.41 -20.72
CA ARG A 188 -7.91 7.31 -21.77
C ARG A 188 -6.65 6.82 -22.48
N VAL A 189 -6.11 5.67 -22.09
CA VAL A 189 -4.98 5.07 -22.82
C VAL A 189 -5.49 4.54 -24.17
N PRO A 190 -4.83 4.85 -25.31
CA PRO A 190 -5.16 4.30 -26.61
C PRO A 190 -5.26 2.77 -26.61
N ALA A 191 -6.20 2.22 -27.39
CA ALA A 191 -6.41 0.77 -27.47
C ALA A 191 -5.13 0.03 -27.88
N ASP A 192 -4.42 0.52 -28.90
CA ASP A 192 -3.17 -0.10 -29.38
C ASP A 192 -2.11 -0.24 -28.28
N LEU A 193 -2.01 0.74 -27.37
CA LEU A 193 -1.07 0.67 -26.24
C LEU A 193 -1.55 -0.30 -25.17
N ARG A 194 -2.86 -0.39 -24.92
CA ARG A 194 -3.44 -1.38 -24.02
C ARG A 194 -3.23 -2.80 -24.53
N ASP A 195 -3.42 -3.00 -25.83
CA ASP A 195 -3.21 -4.28 -26.51
C ASP A 195 -1.73 -4.67 -26.50
N LEU A 196 -0.81 -3.71 -26.70
CA LEU A 196 0.61 -3.93 -26.58
C LEU A 196 1.01 -4.41 -25.18
N VAL A 197 0.54 -3.73 -24.13
CA VAL A 197 0.86 -4.07 -22.73
C VAL A 197 0.30 -5.44 -22.36
N THR A 198 -0.96 -5.72 -22.70
CA THR A 198 -1.59 -7.01 -22.41
C THR A 198 -0.93 -8.15 -23.20
N GLY A 199 -0.63 -7.93 -24.49
CA GLY A 199 0.08 -8.91 -25.33
C GLY A 199 1.49 -9.23 -24.82
N GLN A 200 2.25 -8.22 -24.38
CA GLN A 200 3.58 -8.44 -23.79
C GLN A 200 3.51 -9.21 -22.46
N PHE A 201 2.54 -8.88 -21.62
CA PHE A 201 2.34 -9.59 -20.36
C PHE A 201 1.92 -11.04 -20.57
N GLU A 202 0.99 -11.30 -21.49
CA GLU A 202 0.59 -12.65 -21.88
C GLU A 202 1.75 -13.46 -22.44
N HIS A 203 2.62 -12.84 -23.25
CA HIS A 203 3.83 -13.48 -23.75
C HIS A 203 4.77 -13.89 -22.61
N GLN A 204 5.06 -12.98 -21.67
CA GLN A 204 5.94 -13.26 -20.53
C GLN A 204 5.38 -14.36 -19.62
N ILE A 205 4.06 -14.40 -19.42
CA ILE A 205 3.42 -15.49 -18.67
C ILE A 205 3.59 -16.82 -19.40
N LYS A 206 3.30 -16.87 -20.72
CA LYS A 206 3.46 -18.09 -21.52
C LYS A 206 4.92 -18.58 -21.56
N GLU A 207 5.87 -17.66 -21.60
CA GLU A 207 7.30 -17.96 -21.54
C GLU A 207 7.68 -18.56 -20.18
N LYS A 208 7.27 -17.92 -19.07
CA LYS A 208 7.48 -18.46 -17.72
C LYS A 208 6.83 -19.83 -17.49
N GLN A 209 5.62 -20.04 -18.03
CA GLN A 209 4.96 -21.35 -17.97
C GLN A 209 5.77 -22.44 -18.71
N ARG A 210 6.42 -22.08 -19.83
CA ARG A 210 7.28 -23.00 -20.59
C ARG A 210 8.61 -23.28 -19.88
N GLU A 211 9.24 -22.26 -19.31
CA GLU A 211 10.52 -22.38 -18.60
C GLU A 211 10.38 -23.07 -17.24
N GLY A 212 9.31 -22.78 -16.50
CA GLY A 212 9.06 -23.29 -15.15
C GLY A 212 8.66 -24.76 -15.07
N ALA A 213 8.47 -25.44 -16.20
CA ALA A 213 8.04 -26.83 -16.26
C ALA A 213 9.13 -27.84 -15.83
N GLY A 214 10.40 -27.44 -15.81
CA GLY A 214 11.51 -28.32 -15.45
C GLY A 214 11.57 -28.63 -13.95
N GLY A 215 11.35 -29.89 -13.57
CA GLY A 215 11.63 -30.41 -12.21
C GLY A 215 10.58 -30.11 -11.14
N LYS A 216 9.46 -29.46 -11.48
CA LYS A 216 8.36 -29.21 -10.55
C LYS A 216 7.36 -30.36 -10.52
N ARG A 217 6.69 -30.52 -9.38
CA ARG A 217 5.65 -31.54 -9.22
C ARG A 217 4.36 -31.15 -9.98
N PRO A 218 3.51 -32.12 -10.38
CA PRO A 218 2.24 -31.82 -11.04
C PRO A 218 1.32 -30.88 -10.25
N ALA A 219 1.31 -30.97 -8.92
CA ALA A 219 0.53 -30.09 -8.05
C ALA A 219 1.08 -28.65 -8.04
N GLU A 220 2.40 -28.49 -8.01
CA GLU A 220 3.07 -27.18 -8.06
C GLU A 220 2.80 -26.49 -9.40
N LEU A 221 2.86 -27.22 -10.51
CA LEU A 221 2.53 -26.70 -11.84
C LEU A 221 1.07 -26.24 -11.95
N LYS A 222 0.13 -26.94 -11.29
CA LYS A 222 -1.28 -26.53 -11.25
C LYS A 222 -1.50 -25.26 -10.42
N ILE A 223 -0.85 -25.13 -9.26
CA ILE A 223 -0.91 -23.90 -8.46
C ILE A 223 -0.32 -22.74 -9.26
N GLU A 224 0.87 -22.92 -9.83
CA GLU A 224 1.55 -21.90 -10.62
C GLU A 224 0.73 -21.49 -11.84
N GLY A 225 0.18 -22.46 -12.59
CA GLY A 225 -0.72 -22.21 -13.71
C GLY A 225 -1.94 -21.38 -13.29
N PHE A 226 -2.62 -21.79 -12.22
CA PHE A 226 -3.77 -21.05 -11.68
C PHE A 226 -3.41 -19.62 -11.25
N LEU A 227 -2.29 -19.43 -10.55
CA LEU A 227 -1.85 -18.10 -10.11
C LEU A 227 -1.48 -17.20 -11.30
N LEU A 228 -0.81 -17.76 -12.31
CA LEU A 228 -0.43 -17.03 -13.53
C LEU A 228 -1.66 -16.68 -14.37
N ASP A 229 -2.60 -17.59 -14.55
CA ASP A 229 -3.84 -17.34 -15.30
C ASP A 229 -4.73 -16.32 -14.58
N THR A 230 -4.82 -16.42 -13.25
CA THR A 230 -5.53 -15.42 -12.42
C THR A 230 -4.86 -14.05 -12.54
N ALA A 231 -3.53 -13.99 -12.55
CA ALA A 231 -2.79 -12.75 -12.73
C ALA A 231 -3.01 -12.15 -14.14
N ALA A 232 -2.97 -12.99 -15.19
CA ALA A 232 -3.30 -12.59 -16.57
C ALA A 232 -4.70 -11.98 -16.67
N GLY A 233 -5.71 -12.69 -16.15
CA GLY A 233 -7.09 -12.21 -16.13
C GLY A 233 -7.26 -10.91 -15.34
N SER A 234 -6.53 -10.77 -14.22
CA SER A 234 -6.57 -9.55 -13.40
C SER A 234 -5.93 -8.35 -14.10
N VAL A 235 -4.77 -8.52 -14.74
CA VAL A 235 -4.11 -7.45 -15.51
C VAL A 235 -4.99 -7.03 -16.68
N LYS A 236 -5.54 -7.99 -17.43
CA LYS A 236 -6.49 -7.70 -18.51
C LYS A 236 -7.69 -6.90 -18.00
N SER A 237 -8.30 -7.33 -16.90
CA SER A 237 -9.43 -6.62 -16.29
C SER A 237 -9.05 -5.20 -15.87
N ILE A 238 -7.87 -5.00 -15.28
CA ILE A 238 -7.38 -3.66 -14.90
C ILE A 238 -7.19 -2.77 -16.13
N VAL A 239 -6.61 -3.29 -17.21
CA VAL A 239 -6.36 -2.53 -18.43
C VAL A 239 -7.65 -2.20 -19.18
N ASP A 240 -8.55 -3.18 -19.33
CA ASP A 240 -9.78 -3.05 -20.12
C ASP A 240 -10.88 -2.32 -19.34
N GLU A 241 -11.02 -2.60 -18.05
CA GLU A 241 -12.11 -2.11 -17.20
C GLU A 241 -11.67 -1.05 -16.19
N GLY A 242 -10.36 -0.79 -16.05
CA GLY A 242 -9.85 0.29 -15.21
C GLY A 242 -10.23 1.66 -15.75
N LYS A 243 -10.54 2.57 -14.82
CA LYS A 243 -10.82 3.98 -15.11
C LYS A 243 -9.66 4.85 -14.71
N GLU A 244 -9.27 4.80 -13.44
CA GLU A 244 -8.29 5.70 -12.86
C GLU A 244 -7.42 4.96 -11.84
N LEU A 245 -6.12 5.23 -11.85
CA LEU A 245 -5.19 4.90 -10.80
C LEU A 245 -4.60 6.21 -10.28
N SER A 246 -4.69 6.49 -8.99
CA SER A 246 -4.15 7.71 -8.40
C SER A 246 -3.34 7.43 -7.15
N LEU A 247 -2.20 8.11 -7.02
CA LEU A 247 -1.38 8.17 -5.82
C LEU A 247 -1.44 9.59 -5.27
N ARG A 248 -1.87 9.76 -4.02
CA ARG A 248 -1.95 11.04 -3.32
C ARG A 248 -1.16 10.99 -2.02
N ILE A 249 -0.37 12.02 -1.76
CA ILE A 249 0.38 12.19 -0.52
C ILE A 249 -0.25 13.30 0.31
N PHE A 250 -0.42 13.08 1.61
CA PHE A 250 -1.00 14.03 2.55
C PHE A 250 -0.08 14.24 3.75
N VAL A 251 -0.09 15.46 4.28
CA VAL A 251 0.63 15.85 5.49
C VAL A 251 -0.34 16.59 6.41
N ASP A 252 -0.61 16.00 7.59
CA ASP A 252 -1.48 16.55 8.63
C ASP A 252 -0.67 16.77 9.92
N GLU A 253 -0.07 17.95 10.02
CA GLU A 253 0.69 18.40 11.20
C GLU A 253 -0.10 18.34 12.50
N LYS A 254 -1.43 18.59 12.44
CA LYS A 254 -2.27 18.62 13.63
C LYS A 254 -2.46 17.22 14.21
N LYS A 255 -2.45 16.20 13.34
CA LYS A 255 -2.51 14.79 13.72
C LYS A 255 -1.14 14.13 13.82
N ASP A 256 -0.06 14.89 13.62
CA ASP A 256 1.30 14.37 13.52
C ASP A 256 1.38 13.20 12.51
N GLU A 257 0.77 13.35 11.32
CA GLU A 257 0.59 12.27 10.35
C GLU A 257 1.09 12.61 8.95
N VAL A 258 1.78 11.67 8.32
CA VAL A 258 2.01 11.61 6.88
C VAL A 258 1.28 10.39 6.32
N SER A 259 0.53 10.55 5.23
CA SER A 259 -0.13 9.42 4.57
C SER A 259 0.03 9.40 3.06
N ALA A 260 0.05 8.20 2.50
CA ALA A 260 0.03 7.92 1.08
C ALA A 260 -1.23 7.10 0.76
N VAL A 261 -2.02 7.55 -0.20
CA VAL A 261 -3.25 6.90 -0.63
C VAL A 261 -3.14 6.54 -2.10
N LEU A 262 -3.15 5.24 -2.38
CA LEU A 262 -3.31 4.68 -3.72
C LEU A 262 -4.79 4.35 -3.91
N ASN A 263 -5.44 4.94 -4.92
CA ASN A 263 -6.82 4.66 -5.26
C ASN A 263 -6.92 4.10 -6.67
N PHE A 264 -7.70 3.04 -6.84
CA PHE A 264 -8.00 2.46 -8.14
C PHE A 264 -9.51 2.41 -8.35
N ASP A 265 -9.96 3.10 -9.39
CA ASP A 265 -11.36 3.16 -9.82
C ASP A 265 -11.56 2.29 -11.05
N ALA A 266 -12.59 1.45 -11.02
CA ALA A 266 -13.07 0.73 -12.19
C ALA A 266 -14.13 1.54 -12.94
N LYS A 267 -14.33 1.24 -14.22
CA LYS A 267 -15.42 1.80 -15.02
C LYS A 267 -16.77 1.35 -14.41
N PRO A 268 -17.75 2.26 -14.24
CA PRO A 268 -19.05 1.88 -13.70
C PRO A 268 -19.72 0.77 -14.52
N GLY A 269 -20.29 -0.23 -13.82
CA GLY A 269 -21.07 -1.31 -14.44
C GLY A 269 -20.26 -2.54 -14.90
N THR A 270 -18.93 -2.52 -14.83
CA THR A 270 -18.10 -3.66 -15.26
C THR A 270 -17.97 -4.77 -14.20
N GLY A 271 -17.36 -5.90 -14.55
CA GLY A 271 -17.10 -7.01 -13.63
C GLY A 271 -16.14 -6.61 -12.50
N LEU A 272 -15.09 -5.86 -12.84
CA LEU A 272 -14.11 -5.34 -11.90
C LEU A 272 -14.74 -4.39 -10.88
N ALA A 273 -15.64 -3.49 -11.31
CA ALA A 273 -16.35 -2.60 -10.40
C ALA A 273 -17.21 -3.37 -9.38
N LYS A 274 -17.90 -4.43 -9.83
CA LYS A 274 -18.67 -5.31 -8.94
C LYS A 274 -17.77 -6.06 -7.96
N THR A 275 -16.62 -6.55 -8.42
CA THR A 275 -15.64 -7.22 -7.56
C THR A 275 -15.13 -6.29 -6.47
N ILE A 276 -14.73 -5.06 -6.82
CA ILE A 276 -14.26 -4.05 -5.87
C ILE A 276 -15.37 -3.66 -4.88
N ALA A 277 -16.61 -3.48 -5.35
CA ALA A 277 -17.74 -3.18 -4.47
C ALA A 277 -18.05 -4.33 -3.50
N GLY A 278 -17.94 -5.57 -3.96
CA GLY A 278 -18.16 -6.77 -3.15
C GLY A 278 -17.12 -6.98 -2.04
N LEU A 279 -16.02 -6.22 -2.04
CA LEU A 279 -15.02 -6.22 -0.97
C LEU A 279 -15.40 -5.34 0.23
N ALA A 280 -16.37 -4.43 0.10
CA ALA A 280 -16.73 -3.49 1.16
C ALA A 280 -17.51 -4.14 2.32
N GLY A 281 -17.26 -3.64 3.53
CA GLY A 281 -18.15 -3.84 4.68
C GLY A 281 -18.31 -5.29 5.16
N LYS A 282 -17.41 -6.20 4.77
CA LYS A 282 -17.50 -7.59 5.19
C LYS A 282 -17.30 -7.72 6.70
N LYS A 283 -18.16 -8.50 7.36
CA LYS A 283 -18.07 -8.75 8.80
C LYS A 283 -17.08 -9.87 9.09
N SER A 284 -16.19 -9.68 10.06
CA SER A 284 -15.22 -10.67 10.55
C SER A 284 -15.46 -10.96 12.03
N LEU A 285 -15.68 -12.23 12.36
CA LEU A 285 -15.65 -12.71 13.75
C LEU A 285 -14.21 -12.86 14.26
N PRO A 286 -13.24 -13.40 13.48
CA PRO A 286 -11.83 -13.39 13.88
C PRO A 286 -11.31 -12.03 14.33
N ALA A 287 -11.59 -10.97 13.57
CA ALA A 287 -11.18 -9.61 13.92
C ALA A 287 -11.84 -9.09 15.20
N ALA A 288 -13.08 -9.50 15.46
CA ALA A 288 -13.78 -9.13 16.69
C ALA A 288 -13.16 -9.83 17.92
N ILE A 289 -12.76 -11.10 17.77
CA ILE A 289 -12.15 -11.90 18.84
C ILE A 289 -10.81 -11.31 19.28
N VAL A 290 -9.95 -10.92 18.33
CA VAL A 290 -8.59 -10.43 18.66
C VAL A 290 -8.54 -8.92 18.95
N LYS A 291 -9.68 -8.22 18.91
CA LYS A 291 -9.72 -6.76 19.02
C LYS A 291 -9.13 -6.28 20.34
N ALA A 292 -8.13 -5.40 20.26
CA ALA A 292 -7.51 -4.73 21.41
C ALA A 292 -7.63 -3.20 21.29
N SER A 293 -7.64 -2.50 22.44
CA SER A 293 -7.70 -1.04 22.48
C SER A 293 -6.36 -0.35 22.18
N ALA A 294 -5.24 -1.00 22.49
CA ALA A 294 -3.90 -0.45 22.30
C ALA A 294 -2.91 -1.53 21.82
N PRO A 295 -3.14 -2.14 20.64
CA PRO A 295 -2.25 -3.18 20.13
C PRO A 295 -0.83 -2.66 19.93
N VAL A 296 0.14 -3.56 20.09
CA VAL A 296 1.55 -3.36 19.67
C VAL A 296 1.65 -3.66 18.18
N VAL A 297 1.07 -4.78 17.77
CA VAL A 297 0.88 -5.16 16.37
C VAL A 297 -0.53 -5.71 16.25
N SER A 298 -1.26 -5.36 15.20
CA SER A 298 -2.51 -5.99 14.85
C SER A 298 -2.60 -6.12 13.34
N ALA A 299 -3.00 -7.28 12.84
CA ALA A 299 -3.28 -7.48 11.43
C ALA A 299 -4.62 -8.20 11.28
N THR A 300 -5.37 -7.85 10.23
CA THR A 300 -6.62 -8.49 9.86
C THR A 300 -6.69 -8.55 8.35
N GLY A 301 -7.12 -9.68 7.81
CA GLY A 301 -7.36 -9.88 6.39
C GLY A 301 -8.69 -10.60 6.20
N LYS A 302 -9.57 -10.01 5.37
CA LYS A 302 -10.81 -10.63 4.94
C LYS A 302 -10.96 -10.53 3.42
N LEU A 303 -10.67 -11.64 2.75
CA LEU A 303 -10.74 -11.81 1.31
C LEU A 303 -11.58 -13.04 1.00
N ALA A 304 -12.36 -12.98 -0.09
CA ALA A 304 -13.03 -14.16 -0.60
C ALA A 304 -12.94 -14.14 -2.12
N LEU A 305 -12.59 -15.29 -2.70
CA LEU A 305 -12.62 -15.45 -4.15
C LEU A 305 -14.06 -15.31 -4.65
N THR A 306 -14.19 -14.81 -5.88
CA THR A 306 -15.46 -14.84 -6.62
C THR A 306 -15.87 -16.29 -6.87
N ASP A 307 -17.16 -16.52 -7.16
CA ASP A 307 -17.66 -17.88 -7.38
C ASP A 307 -16.96 -18.57 -8.57
N ASP A 308 -16.59 -17.82 -9.61
CA ASP A 308 -15.88 -18.36 -10.76
C ASP A 308 -14.44 -18.79 -10.40
N LEU A 309 -13.70 -17.95 -9.65
CA LEU A 309 -12.36 -18.29 -9.19
C LEU A 309 -12.39 -19.44 -8.18
N ARG A 310 -13.42 -19.52 -7.32
CA ARG A 310 -13.61 -20.65 -6.39
C ARG A 310 -13.76 -21.97 -7.16
N LYS A 311 -14.62 -21.99 -8.19
CA LYS A 311 -14.82 -23.19 -9.04
C LYS A 311 -13.54 -23.60 -9.78
N GLN A 312 -12.73 -22.63 -10.23
CA GLN A 312 -11.43 -22.90 -10.86
C GLN A 312 -10.39 -23.42 -9.86
N LEU A 313 -10.46 -22.99 -8.60
CA LEU A 313 -9.55 -23.42 -7.53
C LEU A 313 -9.83 -24.86 -7.07
N GLU A 314 -11.08 -25.33 -7.08
CA GLU A 314 -11.45 -26.68 -6.64
C GLU A 314 -10.60 -27.82 -7.24
N PRO A 315 -10.42 -27.94 -8.57
CA PRO A 315 -9.57 -28.98 -9.16
C PRO A 315 -8.09 -28.83 -8.80
N VAL A 316 -7.62 -27.61 -8.52
CA VAL A 316 -6.25 -27.35 -8.07
C VAL A 316 -6.08 -27.83 -6.63
N LEU A 317 -6.98 -27.47 -5.72
CA LEU A 317 -6.97 -27.94 -4.33
C LEU A 317 -6.98 -29.46 -4.24
N LYS A 318 -7.83 -30.12 -5.03
CA LYS A 318 -7.88 -31.58 -5.08
C LYS A 318 -6.52 -32.18 -5.45
N ALA A 319 -5.88 -31.66 -6.49
CA ALA A 319 -4.57 -32.17 -6.92
C ALA A 319 -3.45 -31.91 -5.90
N VAL A 320 -3.49 -30.76 -5.22
CA VAL A 320 -2.54 -30.43 -4.14
C VAL A 320 -2.71 -31.36 -2.95
N PHE A 321 -3.95 -31.66 -2.57
CA PHE A 321 -4.25 -32.54 -1.45
C PHE A 321 -3.85 -33.98 -1.78
N GLU A 322 -4.15 -34.46 -2.98
CA GLU A 322 -3.72 -35.81 -3.43
C GLU A 322 -2.19 -35.96 -3.44
N ASP A 323 -1.45 -34.96 -3.92
CA ASP A 323 0.02 -34.97 -3.94
C ASP A 323 0.62 -34.88 -2.53
N ALA A 324 0.06 -34.02 -1.66
CA ALA A 324 0.49 -33.90 -0.27
C ALA A 324 0.27 -35.21 0.51
N ALA A 325 -0.88 -35.86 0.33
CA ALA A 325 -1.16 -37.18 0.92
C ALA A 325 -0.16 -38.25 0.42
N ALA A 326 0.16 -38.24 -0.87
CA ALA A 326 1.07 -39.21 -1.48
C ALA A 326 2.51 -39.10 -0.96
N GLN A 327 2.92 -37.92 -0.48
CA GLN A 327 4.29 -37.66 0.01
C GLN A 327 4.42 -37.77 1.52
N ALA A 328 3.31 -37.90 2.24
CA ALA A 328 3.36 -38.08 3.69
C ALA A 328 3.93 -39.46 4.05
N GLY A 329 4.71 -39.52 5.13
CA GLY A 329 5.22 -40.79 5.67
C GLY A 329 4.10 -41.73 6.13
N ASP A 330 2.97 -41.17 6.56
CA ASP A 330 1.72 -41.89 6.79
C ASP A 330 0.62 -41.24 5.95
N ARG A 331 0.33 -41.90 4.81
CA ARG A 331 -0.70 -41.45 3.87
C ARG A 331 -2.09 -41.40 4.50
N GLY A 332 -2.45 -42.39 5.33
CA GLY A 332 -3.78 -42.45 5.94
C GLY A 332 -4.00 -41.36 7.00
N ALA A 333 -2.95 -41.03 7.76
CA ALA A 333 -2.97 -39.87 8.65
C ALA A 333 -3.09 -38.54 7.86
N ALA A 334 -2.34 -38.40 6.77
CA ALA A 334 -2.36 -37.20 5.93
C ALA A 334 -3.71 -36.99 5.23
N GLU A 335 -4.32 -38.05 4.69
CA GLU A 335 -5.65 -37.98 4.07
C GLU A 335 -6.69 -37.48 5.08
N ARG A 336 -6.69 -37.97 6.32
CA ARG A 336 -7.59 -37.49 7.39
C ARG A 336 -7.39 -36.01 7.73
N VAL A 337 -6.12 -35.55 7.82
CA VAL A 337 -5.80 -34.12 8.05
C VAL A 337 -6.30 -33.26 6.90
N LEU A 338 -6.06 -33.68 5.66
CA LEU A 338 -6.47 -32.94 4.48
C LEU A 338 -7.99 -32.92 4.35
N GLU A 339 -8.69 -34.01 4.61
CA GLU A 339 -10.17 -34.06 4.62
C GLU A 339 -10.78 -33.09 5.62
N ALA A 340 -10.23 -33.00 6.84
CA ALA A 340 -10.70 -32.05 7.86
C ALA A 340 -10.48 -30.57 7.45
N LEU A 341 -9.45 -30.28 6.63
CA LEU A 341 -9.15 -28.92 6.16
C LEU A 341 -9.83 -28.57 4.84
N LEU A 342 -10.30 -29.57 4.08
CA LEU A 342 -10.87 -29.40 2.75
C LEU A 342 -12.08 -28.46 2.72
N PRO A 343 -13.05 -28.52 3.66
CA PRO A 343 -14.17 -27.58 3.69
C PRO A 343 -13.70 -26.12 3.81
N THR A 344 -12.68 -25.88 4.65
CA THR A 344 -12.10 -24.54 4.84
C THR A 344 -11.41 -24.05 3.56
N ALA A 345 -10.62 -24.91 2.92
CA ALA A 345 -9.94 -24.58 1.67
C ALA A 345 -10.94 -24.30 0.53
N LYS A 346 -11.98 -25.13 0.40
CA LYS A 346 -13.06 -24.98 -0.60
C LYS A 346 -13.89 -23.72 -0.41
N ALA A 347 -14.03 -23.23 0.82
CA ALA A 347 -14.70 -21.96 1.07
C ALA A 347 -14.03 -20.79 0.30
N ALA A 348 -12.73 -20.93 -0.01
CA ALA A 348 -11.94 -19.95 -0.74
C ALA A 348 -12.08 -18.53 -0.17
N ALA A 349 -12.18 -18.47 1.16
CA ALA A 349 -12.33 -17.26 1.93
C ALA A 349 -11.25 -17.23 3.01
N LEU A 350 -10.38 -16.23 2.93
CA LEU A 350 -9.45 -15.90 3.99
C LEU A 350 -10.16 -14.91 4.92
N ASP A 351 -10.36 -15.28 6.17
CA ASP A 351 -10.75 -14.36 7.23
C ASP A 351 -9.91 -14.68 8.45
N ALA A 352 -8.90 -13.87 8.70
CA ALA A 352 -7.94 -14.08 9.76
C ALA A 352 -7.57 -12.77 10.42
N ALA A 353 -7.29 -12.84 11.71
CA ALA A 353 -6.84 -11.70 12.48
C ALA A 353 -5.83 -12.15 13.55
N VAL A 354 -4.85 -11.30 13.81
CA VAL A 354 -3.86 -11.48 14.86
C VAL A 354 -3.63 -10.15 15.56
N THR A 355 -3.40 -10.19 16.86
CA THR A 355 -3.05 -9.02 17.64
C THR A 355 -2.06 -9.41 18.74
N ILE A 356 -1.02 -8.61 18.88
CA ILE A 356 -0.07 -8.65 19.99
C ILE A 356 -0.33 -7.40 20.85
N THR A 357 -0.51 -7.61 22.14
CA THR A 357 -0.69 -6.55 23.14
C THR A 357 0.45 -6.55 24.16
N GLY A 358 0.59 -5.45 24.88
CA GLY A 358 1.59 -5.28 25.94
C GLY A 358 2.64 -4.22 25.58
N PRO A 359 3.84 -4.31 26.19
CA PRO A 359 4.13 -5.17 27.34
C PRO A 359 3.25 -4.82 28.55
N ASP A 360 2.96 -5.81 29.41
CA ASP A 360 2.33 -5.61 30.71
C ASP A 360 3.32 -5.02 31.74
N ALA A 361 2.90 -4.87 33.00
CA ALA A 361 3.77 -4.36 34.07
C ALA A 361 5.01 -5.23 34.35
N LYS A 362 5.03 -6.48 33.88
CA LYS A 362 6.17 -7.42 33.98
C LYS A 362 7.01 -7.46 32.70
N GLY A 363 6.71 -6.61 31.72
CA GLY A 363 7.42 -6.58 30.44
C GLY A 363 6.95 -7.66 29.45
N LYS A 364 5.84 -8.36 29.71
CA LYS A 364 5.38 -9.51 28.92
C LYS A 364 4.29 -9.12 27.93
N HIS A 365 4.33 -9.75 26.76
CA HIS A 365 3.34 -9.57 25.71
C HIS A 365 2.31 -10.70 25.76
N ALA A 366 1.15 -10.44 25.17
CA ALA A 366 0.15 -11.46 24.90
C ALA A 366 -0.16 -11.46 23.41
N LEU A 367 -0.43 -12.63 22.85
CA LEU A 367 -0.82 -12.82 21.46
C LEU A 367 -2.23 -13.40 21.42
N LEU A 368 -3.09 -12.85 20.57
CA LEU A 368 -4.35 -13.43 20.17
C LEU A 368 -4.34 -13.62 18.65
N GLY A 369 -4.75 -14.79 18.18
CA GLY A 369 -4.96 -15.10 16.78
C GLY A 369 -6.33 -15.73 16.59
N ALA A 370 -6.97 -15.47 15.46
CA ALA A 370 -8.21 -16.13 15.08
C ALA A 370 -8.26 -16.28 13.56
N LEU A 371 -8.82 -17.39 13.11
CA LEU A 371 -9.02 -17.70 11.70
C LEU A 371 -10.39 -18.34 11.49
N ALA A 372 -11.08 -17.93 10.44
CA ALA A 372 -12.31 -18.57 10.05
C ALA A 372 -12.00 -19.96 9.48
N VAL A 373 -12.74 -20.95 9.95
CA VAL A 373 -12.69 -22.33 9.47
C VAL A 373 -14.07 -22.76 9.02
N LYS A 374 -14.14 -23.94 8.43
CA LYS A 374 -15.35 -24.71 8.28
C LYS A 374 -15.17 -26.06 8.96
N GLU A 375 -16.19 -26.46 9.70
CA GLU A 375 -16.22 -27.73 10.44
C GLU A 375 -15.10 -27.84 11.48
N GLY A 376 -14.87 -26.75 12.24
CA GLY A 376 -13.80 -26.72 13.25
C GLY A 376 -13.89 -27.82 14.31
N GLY A 377 -15.08 -28.39 14.55
CA GLY A 377 -15.24 -29.59 15.38
C GLY A 377 -14.48 -30.81 14.86
N GLU A 378 -14.41 -31.03 13.54
CA GLU A 378 -13.65 -32.15 12.95
C GLU A 378 -12.14 -31.95 13.12
N ILE A 379 -11.66 -30.70 13.02
CA ILE A 379 -10.27 -30.35 13.28
C ILE A 379 -9.89 -30.70 14.73
N VAL A 380 -10.78 -30.43 15.69
CA VAL A 380 -10.56 -30.76 17.12
C VAL A 380 -10.57 -32.26 17.37
N LYS A 381 -11.50 -32.99 16.76
CA LYS A 381 -11.52 -34.46 16.86
C LYS A 381 -10.19 -35.04 16.40
N LEU A 382 -9.70 -34.57 15.26
CA LEU A 382 -8.42 -34.99 14.73
C LEU A 382 -7.25 -34.62 15.65
N ALA A 383 -7.25 -33.40 16.21
CA ALA A 383 -6.24 -32.99 17.18
C ALA A 383 -6.24 -33.87 18.44
N LYS A 384 -7.40 -34.29 18.94
CA LYS A 384 -7.52 -35.22 20.07
C LYS A 384 -6.96 -36.60 19.75
N GLU A 385 -7.22 -37.11 18.53
CA GLU A 385 -6.65 -38.37 18.08
C GLU A 385 -5.13 -38.33 18.02
N PHE A 386 -4.55 -37.23 17.51
CA PHE A 386 -3.10 -37.12 17.38
C PHE A 386 -2.38 -36.73 18.68
N ALA A 387 -3.05 -36.08 19.63
CA ALA A 387 -2.45 -35.66 20.89
C ALA A 387 -1.83 -36.82 21.67
N GLY A 388 -2.40 -38.04 21.58
CA GLY A 388 -1.88 -39.24 22.23
C GLY A 388 -0.51 -39.71 21.71
N PHE A 389 -0.07 -39.25 20.54
CA PHE A 389 1.25 -39.58 19.99
C PHE A 389 2.33 -38.54 20.36
N VAL A 390 1.94 -37.41 20.97
CA VAL A 390 2.88 -36.39 21.41
C VAL A 390 3.30 -36.70 22.85
N PRO A 391 4.60 -36.83 23.14
CA PRO A 391 5.07 -37.05 24.50
C PRO A 391 4.64 -35.92 25.45
N ASN A 392 4.06 -36.28 26.60
CA ASN A 392 3.52 -35.32 27.58
C ASN A 392 4.59 -34.39 28.19
N ASP A 393 5.85 -34.82 28.20
CA ASP A 393 7.00 -34.01 28.63
C ASP A 393 7.38 -32.93 27.60
N VAL A 394 6.93 -33.07 26.36
CA VAL A 394 7.12 -32.08 25.29
C VAL A 394 5.94 -31.12 25.24
N VAL A 395 4.71 -31.65 25.18
CA VAL A 395 3.47 -30.86 25.21
C VAL A 395 2.37 -31.63 25.93
N SER A 396 1.68 -30.98 26.86
CA SER A 396 0.48 -31.49 27.52
C SER A 396 -0.78 -30.82 26.97
N PHE A 397 -1.77 -31.61 26.58
CA PHE A 397 -3.06 -31.14 26.07
C PHE A 397 -4.17 -31.39 27.08
N THR A 398 -4.96 -30.37 27.39
CA THR A 398 -6.23 -30.49 28.11
C THR A 398 -7.34 -29.96 27.22
N PHE A 399 -8.18 -30.85 26.71
CA PHE A 399 -9.30 -30.47 25.85
C PHE A 399 -10.57 -30.19 26.67
N ASP A 400 -11.42 -29.30 26.18
CA ASP A 400 -12.76 -29.01 26.74
C ASP A 400 -12.72 -28.51 28.19
N VAL A 401 -11.74 -27.66 28.49
CA VAL A 401 -11.55 -27.02 29.80
C VAL A 401 -12.78 -26.22 30.20
N GLU A 402 -13.36 -25.49 29.25
CA GLU A 402 -14.51 -24.61 29.46
C GLU A 402 -15.28 -24.42 28.15
N LYS A 403 -16.58 -24.13 28.24
CA LYS A 403 -17.39 -23.70 27.09
C LYS A 403 -17.69 -22.20 27.21
N VAL A 404 -17.38 -21.44 26.17
CA VAL A 404 -17.64 -19.99 26.09
C VAL A 404 -18.55 -19.72 24.90
N GLY A 405 -19.86 -19.68 25.14
CA GLY A 405 -20.85 -19.56 24.07
C GLY A 405 -20.80 -20.76 23.12
N ALA A 406 -20.51 -20.51 21.84
CA ALA A 406 -20.36 -21.55 20.81
C ALA A 406 -18.97 -22.21 20.81
N PHE A 407 -18.03 -21.72 21.61
CA PHE A 407 -16.64 -22.17 21.58
C PHE A 407 -16.33 -23.19 22.68
N SER A 408 -15.60 -24.24 22.32
CA SER A 408 -14.88 -25.10 23.28
C SER A 408 -13.48 -24.54 23.49
N LEU A 409 -13.10 -24.36 24.75
CA LEU A 409 -11.78 -23.89 25.15
C LEU A 409 -10.89 -25.10 25.52
N HIS A 410 -9.68 -25.10 25.00
CA HIS A 410 -8.65 -26.11 25.25
C HIS A 410 -7.39 -25.41 25.75
N LYS A 411 -6.58 -26.14 26.50
CA LYS A 411 -5.32 -25.66 27.06
C LYS A 411 -4.18 -26.56 26.58
N VAL A 412 -3.09 -25.93 26.17
CA VAL A 412 -1.86 -26.59 25.76
C VAL A 412 -0.74 -26.04 26.65
N GLU A 413 0.01 -26.92 27.31
CA GLU A 413 1.16 -26.56 28.13
C GLU A 413 2.43 -27.10 27.48
N LEU A 414 3.34 -26.20 27.14
CA LEU A 414 4.65 -26.56 26.61
C LEU A 414 5.56 -27.03 27.75
N GLY A 415 6.28 -28.14 27.56
CA GLY A 415 7.24 -28.63 28.56
C GLY A 415 8.44 -27.70 28.70
N GLN A 416 9.00 -27.29 27.56
CA GLN A 416 10.12 -26.35 27.46
C GLN A 416 9.82 -25.28 26.41
N VAL A 417 10.39 -24.10 26.63
CA VAL A 417 10.34 -22.96 25.72
C VAL A 417 11.73 -22.33 25.65
N ASP A 418 12.08 -21.77 24.50
CA ASP A 418 13.35 -21.07 24.37
C ASP A 418 13.35 -19.73 25.14
N ALA A 419 14.54 -19.17 25.34
CA ALA A 419 14.72 -17.93 26.09
C ALA A 419 14.03 -16.73 25.43
N GLY A 420 13.86 -16.71 24.10
CA GLY A 420 13.14 -15.67 23.38
C GLY A 420 11.65 -15.71 23.67
N TYR A 421 11.05 -16.90 23.57
CA TYR A 421 9.63 -17.11 23.90
C TYR A 421 9.33 -16.77 25.37
N ASP A 422 10.15 -17.26 26.31
CA ASP A 422 9.97 -16.94 27.73
C ASP A 422 10.15 -15.44 28.02
N ARG A 423 11.14 -14.81 27.38
CA ARG A 423 11.36 -13.36 27.46
C ARG A 423 10.13 -12.59 27.02
N VAL A 424 9.53 -12.94 25.88
CA VAL A 424 8.38 -12.23 25.30
C VAL A 424 7.08 -12.50 26.05
N PHE A 425 6.71 -13.77 26.26
CA PHE A 425 5.38 -14.14 26.77
C PHE A 425 5.37 -14.48 28.26
N GLY A 426 6.47 -15.03 28.79
CA GLY A 426 6.58 -15.40 30.21
C GLY A 426 5.55 -16.43 30.69
N THR A 427 5.00 -17.22 29.76
CA THR A 427 4.04 -18.29 30.03
C THR A 427 4.33 -19.45 29.10
N LYS A 428 4.14 -20.68 29.56
CA LYS A 428 4.19 -21.90 28.72
C LYS A 428 2.80 -22.34 28.24
N THR A 429 1.77 -21.58 28.59
CA THR A 429 0.38 -21.90 28.30
C THR A 429 -0.06 -21.26 26.98
N ILE A 430 -0.67 -22.08 26.13
CA ILE A 430 -1.38 -21.67 24.93
C ILE A 430 -2.84 -22.09 25.11
N TRP A 431 -3.76 -21.15 24.91
CA TRP A 431 -5.19 -21.38 24.91
C TRP A 431 -5.68 -21.52 23.48
N LEU A 432 -6.47 -22.55 23.20
CA LEU A 432 -7.11 -22.76 21.91
C LEU A 432 -8.61 -22.71 22.08
N ALA A 433 -9.32 -22.02 21.21
CA ALA A 433 -10.78 -21.96 21.21
C ALA A 433 -11.31 -22.35 19.84
N THR A 434 -12.30 -23.23 19.81
CA THR A 434 -12.80 -23.81 18.57
C THR A 434 -14.33 -23.78 18.53
N SER A 435 -14.85 -23.46 17.35
CA SER A 435 -16.26 -23.55 16.97
C SER A 435 -16.34 -24.09 15.55
N ASP A 436 -17.53 -24.30 15.00
CA ASP A 436 -17.67 -24.76 13.62
C ASP A 436 -17.13 -23.75 12.59
N ASP A 437 -17.12 -22.46 12.92
CA ASP A 437 -16.77 -21.37 11.99
C ASP A 437 -15.44 -20.66 12.30
N VAL A 438 -14.88 -20.85 13.49
CA VAL A 438 -13.65 -20.15 13.92
C VAL A 438 -12.77 -21.04 14.79
N PHE A 439 -11.47 -20.99 14.49
CA PHE A 439 -10.39 -21.43 15.36
C PHE A 439 -9.64 -20.20 15.87
N ALA A 440 -9.43 -20.11 17.18
CA ALA A 440 -8.70 -19.02 17.82
C ALA A 440 -7.64 -19.54 18.78
N VAL A 441 -6.58 -18.78 18.96
CA VAL A 441 -5.42 -19.07 19.78
C VAL A 441 -5.08 -17.86 20.64
N GLY A 442 -4.67 -18.11 21.88
CA GLY A 442 -4.18 -17.09 22.81
C GLY A 442 -2.91 -17.56 23.51
N ILE A 443 -1.86 -16.74 23.49
CA ILE A 443 -0.67 -16.93 24.32
C ILE A 443 -0.76 -15.92 25.45
N GLU A 444 -1.26 -16.39 26.58
CA GLU A 444 -1.47 -15.62 27.80
C GLU A 444 -1.60 -16.58 29.01
N PRO A 445 -1.31 -16.14 30.24
CA PRO A 445 -1.30 -17.02 31.41
C PRO A 445 -2.65 -17.68 31.71
N ASP A 446 -3.76 -16.96 31.57
CA ASP A 446 -5.09 -17.37 32.11
C ASP A 446 -6.20 -17.45 31.05
N GLY A 447 -5.91 -17.11 29.79
CA GLY A 447 -6.86 -17.14 28.69
C GLY A 447 -7.89 -16.00 28.75
N LYS A 448 -7.68 -15.00 29.62
CA LYS A 448 -8.69 -13.98 29.90
C LYS A 448 -9.01 -13.12 28.69
N ALA A 449 -8.02 -12.70 27.93
CA ALA A 449 -8.22 -11.87 26.74
C ALA A 449 -8.95 -12.66 25.64
N LEU A 450 -8.55 -13.91 25.41
CA LEU A 450 -9.23 -14.81 24.48
C LEU A 450 -10.69 -15.01 24.88
N LYS A 451 -10.97 -15.39 26.12
CA LYS A 451 -12.36 -15.59 26.62
C LYS A 451 -13.22 -14.33 26.48
N ALA A 452 -12.65 -13.15 26.66
CA ALA A 452 -13.37 -11.89 26.42
C ALA A 452 -13.70 -11.71 24.93
N GLY A 453 -12.72 -11.98 24.05
CA GLY A 453 -12.88 -11.95 22.59
C GLY A 453 -13.93 -12.91 22.05
N LEU A 454 -14.02 -14.14 22.59
CA LEU A 454 -15.00 -15.15 22.16
C LEU A 454 -16.46 -14.74 22.37
N LYS A 455 -16.72 -13.71 23.18
CA LYS A 455 -18.07 -13.14 23.41
C LYS A 455 -18.42 -12.03 22.40
N ALA A 456 -17.50 -11.65 21.53
CA ALA A 456 -17.68 -10.55 20.59
C ALA A 456 -18.61 -10.95 19.42
N ALA A 457 -19.36 -9.97 18.92
CA ALA A 457 -20.11 -10.11 17.68
C ALA A 457 -19.21 -9.77 16.48
N PRO A 458 -19.46 -10.35 15.28
CA PRO A 458 -18.71 -10.01 14.07
C PRO A 458 -18.73 -8.51 13.76
N VAL A 459 -17.56 -7.93 13.45
CA VAL A 459 -17.38 -6.50 13.16
C VAL A 459 -17.07 -6.27 11.68
N ALA A 460 -17.54 -5.15 11.11
CA ALA A 460 -17.13 -4.78 9.76
C ALA A 460 -15.63 -4.47 9.72
N VAL A 461 -14.94 -5.03 8.73
CA VAL A 461 -13.49 -4.83 8.56
C VAL A 461 -13.16 -4.41 7.13
N PRO A 462 -12.06 -3.66 6.96
CA PRO A 462 -11.44 -3.48 5.64
C PRO A 462 -11.00 -4.83 5.06
N VAL A 463 -10.66 -4.84 3.78
CA VAL A 463 -10.13 -6.03 3.08
C VAL A 463 -8.87 -6.54 3.76
N ALA A 464 -7.97 -5.62 4.08
CA ALA A 464 -6.82 -5.89 4.91
C ALA A 464 -6.50 -4.65 5.74
N THR A 465 -6.05 -4.85 6.97
CA THR A 465 -5.45 -3.81 7.78
C THR A 465 -4.32 -4.37 8.60
N SER A 466 -3.26 -3.58 8.75
CA SER A 466 -2.14 -3.88 9.62
C SER A 466 -1.70 -2.60 10.31
N THR A 467 -1.56 -2.67 11.64
CA THR A 467 -1.08 -1.58 12.47
C THR A 467 0.09 -2.08 13.31
N ALA A 468 1.14 -1.28 13.41
CA ALA A 468 2.26 -1.50 14.31
C ALA A 468 2.59 -0.22 15.06
N ALA A 469 2.83 -0.35 16.36
CA ALA A 469 3.36 0.68 17.24
C ALA A 469 4.88 0.47 17.32
N LEU A 470 5.64 1.14 16.45
CA LEU A 470 7.03 0.78 16.16
C LEU A 470 7.91 0.71 17.41
N ALA A 471 7.80 1.69 18.31
CA ALA A 471 8.62 1.72 19.51
C ALA A 471 8.28 0.56 20.46
N ARG A 472 6.98 0.26 20.62
CA ARG A 472 6.52 -0.88 21.44
C ARG A 472 6.75 -2.23 20.79
N ALA A 473 6.82 -2.27 19.46
CA ALA A 473 7.10 -3.49 18.70
C ALA A 473 8.60 -3.85 18.70
N MET A 474 9.50 -2.90 19.00
CA MET A 474 10.93 -3.18 18.89
C MET A 474 11.45 -4.35 19.72
N PRO A 475 11.04 -4.56 20.97
CA PRO A 475 11.46 -5.72 21.74
C PRO A 475 11.12 -7.07 21.09
N LEU A 476 10.18 -7.10 20.13
CA LEU A 476 9.76 -8.31 19.41
C LEU A 476 10.64 -8.63 18.20
N PHE A 477 11.34 -7.64 17.63
CA PHE A 477 12.05 -7.78 16.34
C PHE A 477 13.48 -7.23 16.37
N GLY A 478 13.88 -6.51 17.42
CA GLY A 478 15.18 -5.87 17.57
C GLY A 478 16.13 -6.71 18.40
N ASP A 479 16.72 -7.75 17.81
CA ASP A 479 17.62 -8.67 18.52
C ASP A 479 18.93 -8.03 19.02
N ASN A 480 19.21 -6.78 18.62
CA ASN A 480 20.50 -6.11 18.85
C ASN A 480 20.43 -4.84 19.72
N LEU A 481 19.25 -4.44 20.22
CA LEU A 481 19.12 -3.22 21.04
C LEU A 481 19.02 -3.56 22.52
N ARG A 482 19.97 -3.05 23.32
CA ARG A 482 19.89 -3.16 24.77
C ARG A 482 18.75 -2.29 25.31
N PRO A 483 18.13 -2.63 26.46
CA PRO A 483 16.99 -1.88 27.00
C PRO A 483 17.26 -0.39 27.25
N ASP A 484 18.48 -0.04 27.65
CA ASP A 484 18.95 1.34 27.86
C ASP A 484 19.09 2.10 26.54
N GLU A 485 19.61 1.47 25.50
CA GLU A 485 19.70 2.03 24.15
C GLU A 485 18.31 2.27 23.55
N LEU A 486 17.41 1.30 23.66
CA LEU A 486 16.02 1.46 23.22
C LEU A 486 15.34 2.61 23.97
N LYS A 487 15.56 2.72 25.30
CA LYS A 487 15.02 3.83 26.10
C LYS A 487 15.58 5.18 25.65
N ALA A 488 16.86 5.25 25.30
CA ALA A 488 17.47 6.46 24.76
C ALA A 488 16.87 6.85 23.41
N LEU A 489 16.74 5.89 22.47
CA LEU A 489 16.13 6.12 21.16
C LEU A 489 14.66 6.55 21.26
N VAL A 490 13.90 5.95 22.18
CA VAL A 490 12.51 6.36 22.45
C VAL A 490 12.46 7.77 23.03
N ARG A 491 13.34 8.10 23.98
CA ARG A 491 13.39 9.44 24.56
C ARG A 491 13.76 10.50 23.52
N ASP A 492 14.69 10.18 22.63
CA ASP A 492 15.13 11.06 21.54
C ASP A 492 14.00 11.31 20.53
N ALA A 493 13.33 10.25 20.08
CA ALA A 493 12.28 10.35 19.07
C ALA A 493 10.95 10.95 19.59
N PHE A 494 10.60 10.69 20.86
CA PHE A 494 9.27 11.01 21.39
C PHE A 494 9.25 12.01 22.56
N GLY A 495 10.41 12.29 23.16
CA GLY A 495 10.52 13.13 24.36
C GLY A 495 9.89 12.50 25.60
N GLU A 496 9.57 13.33 26.59
CA GLU A 496 9.01 12.88 27.88
C GLU A 496 7.58 12.31 27.77
N LYS A 497 6.84 12.67 26.73
CA LYS A 497 5.48 12.19 26.48
C LYS A 497 5.44 10.70 26.06
N GLY A 498 6.58 10.16 25.63
CA GLY A 498 6.69 8.77 25.21
C GLY A 498 5.96 8.45 23.89
N PRO A 499 6.01 7.18 23.45
CA PRO A 499 5.59 6.76 22.11
C PRO A 499 4.09 6.53 21.95
N ALA A 500 3.34 6.44 23.05
CA ALA A 500 1.94 6.02 23.01
C ALA A 500 1.08 6.91 22.09
N GLY A 501 0.51 6.30 21.04
CA GLY A 501 -0.32 6.98 20.05
C GLY A 501 0.45 7.81 19.01
N ARG A 502 1.79 7.82 19.07
CA ARG A 502 2.68 8.64 18.22
C ARG A 502 3.68 7.80 17.42
N ASP A 503 3.74 6.50 17.68
CA ASP A 503 4.63 5.53 17.05
C ASP A 503 3.92 4.63 16.03
N GLY A 504 2.70 4.99 15.64
CA GLY A 504 1.84 4.18 14.80
C GLY A 504 2.22 4.21 13.32
N VAL A 505 2.29 3.03 12.72
CA VAL A 505 2.24 2.80 11.27
C VAL A 505 1.00 1.97 10.98
N THR A 506 0.17 2.41 10.05
CA THR A 506 -1.04 1.69 9.64
C THR A 506 -1.11 1.56 8.14
N ILE A 507 -1.35 0.35 7.66
CA ILE A 507 -1.66 0.03 6.26
C ILE A 507 -3.10 -0.46 6.24
N THR A 508 -3.94 0.08 5.37
CA THR A 508 -5.33 -0.36 5.20
C THR A 508 -5.65 -0.51 3.71
N VAL A 509 -6.35 -1.57 3.34
CA VAL A 509 -6.89 -1.82 2.00
C VAL A 509 -8.40 -1.96 2.11
N GLU A 510 -9.15 -1.13 1.40
CA GLU A 510 -10.61 -1.08 1.40
C GLU A 510 -11.16 -1.21 -0.01
N GLY A 511 -12.30 -1.90 -0.13
CA GLY A 511 -13.11 -1.89 -1.35
C GLY A 511 -14.37 -1.04 -1.17
N GLY A 512 -15.21 -1.01 -2.20
CA GLY A 512 -16.42 -0.19 -2.24
C GLY A 512 -16.59 0.46 -3.60
N ALA A 513 -16.73 1.78 -3.65
CA ALA A 513 -16.77 2.51 -4.91
C ALA A 513 -15.44 2.43 -5.68
N ALA A 514 -14.33 2.30 -4.95
CA ALA A 514 -12.97 2.16 -5.45
C ALA A 514 -12.20 1.18 -4.57
N LEU A 515 -11.06 0.69 -5.07
CA LEU A 515 -10.08 -0.04 -4.27
C LEU A 515 -9.05 0.97 -3.73
N THR A 516 -9.02 1.17 -2.43
CA THR A 516 -8.17 2.17 -1.78
C THR A 516 -7.16 1.47 -0.88
N ALA A 517 -5.87 1.68 -1.13
CA ALA A 517 -4.79 1.33 -0.21
C ALA A 517 -4.23 2.61 0.44
N ARG A 518 -4.20 2.65 1.77
CA ARG A 518 -3.71 3.78 2.56
C ARG A 518 -2.59 3.32 3.47
N LEU A 519 -1.44 3.99 3.37
CA LEU A 519 -0.37 3.97 4.36
C LEU A 519 -0.44 5.26 5.17
N THR A 520 -0.49 5.14 6.49
CA THR A 520 -0.48 6.24 7.46
C THR A 520 0.68 6.02 8.42
N VAL A 521 1.51 7.03 8.60
CA VAL A 521 2.68 7.01 9.47
C VAL A 521 2.63 8.21 10.39
N GLN A 522 2.72 7.97 11.70
CA GLN A 522 2.86 9.03 12.69
C GLN A 522 4.27 9.63 12.65
N GLY A 523 4.39 10.94 12.84
CA GLY A 523 5.67 11.66 12.75
C GLY A 523 6.70 11.13 13.77
N GLY A 524 6.26 10.80 14.98
CA GLY A 524 7.11 10.13 15.97
C GLY A 524 7.66 8.78 15.49
N ALA A 525 6.88 8.00 14.74
CA ALA A 525 7.35 6.76 14.12
C ALA A 525 8.44 7.01 13.06
N VAL A 526 8.33 8.08 12.27
CA VAL A 526 9.38 8.48 11.31
C VAL A 526 10.68 8.82 12.04
N LYS A 527 10.60 9.66 13.07
CA LYS A 527 11.76 10.05 13.89
C LYS A 527 12.44 8.83 14.51
N PHE A 528 11.65 7.93 15.09
CA PHE A 528 12.14 6.72 15.72
C PHE A 528 12.80 5.76 14.73
N GLY A 529 12.15 5.48 13.58
CA GLY A 529 12.72 4.61 12.55
C GLY A 529 14.07 5.12 12.03
N ARG A 530 14.22 6.44 11.88
CA ARG A 530 15.49 7.08 11.53
C ARG A 530 16.55 6.93 12.62
N ALA A 531 16.17 7.15 13.88
CA ALA A 531 17.08 6.99 15.01
C ALA A 531 17.62 5.55 15.11
N VAL A 532 16.75 4.55 14.88
CA VAL A 532 17.15 3.13 14.81
C VAL A 532 18.07 2.85 13.62
N ASP A 533 17.78 3.36 12.43
CA ASP A 533 18.65 3.20 11.25
C ASP A 533 20.04 3.85 11.45
N ALA A 534 20.07 5.03 12.08
CA ALA A 534 21.33 5.70 12.44
C ALA A 534 22.13 4.93 13.50
N PHE A 535 21.44 4.30 14.46
CA PHE A 535 22.08 3.41 15.44
C PHE A 535 22.70 2.18 14.75
N ASN A 536 21.97 1.51 13.86
CA ASN A 536 22.44 0.30 13.17
C ASN A 536 23.61 0.54 12.20
N LYS A 537 23.86 1.80 11.81
CA LYS A 537 25.00 2.18 10.94
C LYS A 537 26.27 2.50 11.73
N LYS A 538 26.17 2.68 13.04
CA LYS A 538 27.32 2.84 13.95
C LYS A 538 27.76 1.48 14.44
#